data_AF-A0A1W4XBW5-F1
#
_entry.id   AF-A0A1W4XBW5-F1
#
_cell.length_a   1.000
_cell.length_b   1.000
_cell.length_c   1.000
_cell.angle_alpha   90.00
_cell.angle_beta   90.00
_cell.angle_gamma   90.00
#
_symmetry.space_group_name_H-M   'P 1'
#
loop_
_entity.id
_entity.type
_entity.pdbx_description
1 polymer ?
#
loop_
_entity_poly.entity_id
_entity_poly.type
_entity_poly.pdbx_seq_one_letter_code
_entity_poly.pdbx_strand_id
1 'polypeptide(L)'
;MKAFVAMLACLAITASAVPLGTEYQSRTDEIKEFLARYDPARISDVSLVLLDAVTVTLASASVSGFSKFTFPEWSNDGENIEGTFELATLAANVDSLNVELDSGLTAAVPALDASVDGLTVEFKLSYTTSPLRLTSLSALLQVKDVSVEGSVKINDLSLDLSVGSEVVERINSRAVEAQERVSRVLMNVVNRILAIVDP
;
A
#
# COMPACT_ATOMS: atom_id res chain seq x y z
N MET A 1 -4.08 -4.73 2.23
CA MET A 1 -4.44 -4.63 3.66
C MET A 1 -3.25 -4.85 4.59
N LYS A 2 -2.42 -5.89 4.41
CA LYS A 2 -1.28 -6.19 5.31
C LYS A 2 -0.14 -5.14 5.29
N ALA A 3 0.23 -4.59 4.13
CA ALA A 3 1.23 -3.51 4.04
C ALA A 3 0.76 -2.18 4.68
N PHE A 4 -0.53 -1.86 4.54
CA PHE A 4 -1.17 -0.73 5.22
C PHE A 4 -1.22 -0.91 6.73
N VAL A 5 -1.53 -2.13 7.21
CA VAL A 5 -1.44 -2.49 8.62
C VAL A 5 0.00 -2.41 9.14
N ALA A 6 1.00 -2.70 8.32
CA ALA A 6 2.40 -2.57 8.69
C ALA A 6 2.86 -1.11 8.81
N MET A 7 2.47 -0.25 7.86
CA MET A 7 2.67 1.21 7.96
C MET A 7 1.98 1.78 9.20
N LEU A 8 0.74 1.34 9.48
CA LEU A 8 -0.01 1.72 10.68
C LEU A 8 0.60 1.18 11.97
N ALA A 9 1.19 -0.03 11.95
CA ALA A 9 1.91 -0.59 13.08
C ALA A 9 3.20 0.20 13.35
N CYS A 10 3.95 0.56 12.30
CA CYS A 10 5.09 1.48 12.43
C CYS A 10 4.65 2.83 13.02
N LEU A 11 3.58 3.44 12.48
CA LEU A 11 3.03 4.72 12.98
C LEU A 11 2.51 4.64 14.42
N ALA A 12 1.94 3.51 14.83
CA ALA A 12 1.50 3.29 16.21
C ALA A 12 2.69 3.08 17.17
N ILE A 13 3.72 2.35 16.73
CA ILE A 13 4.98 2.18 17.48
C ILE A 13 5.69 3.53 17.65
N THR A 14 5.59 4.42 16.67
CA THR A 14 6.20 5.74 16.75
C THR A 14 5.48 6.69 17.69
N ALA A 15 4.17 6.49 17.90
CA ALA A 15 3.41 7.23 18.88
C ALA A 15 3.71 6.74 20.32
N SER A 16 4.13 5.48 20.50
CA SER A 16 4.67 5.04 21.78
C SER A 16 6.01 5.73 22.00
N ALA A 17 6.13 6.52 23.07
CA ALA A 17 7.25 7.41 23.42
C ALA A 17 8.60 6.70 23.64
N VAL A 18 9.07 5.92 22.66
CA VAL A 18 10.38 5.29 22.64
C VAL A 18 11.36 6.36 22.16
N PRO A 19 12.38 6.72 22.97
CA PRO A 19 13.38 7.68 22.54
C PRO A 19 14.08 7.21 21.25
N LEU A 20 14.36 8.16 20.37
CA LEU A 20 15.08 7.94 19.12
C LEU A 20 16.42 7.26 19.45
N GLY A 21 16.56 6.00 19.06
CA GLY A 21 17.70 5.16 19.44
C GLY A 21 17.63 3.78 18.81
N THR A 22 18.52 2.89 19.25
CA THR A 22 18.66 1.52 18.75
C THR A 22 17.37 0.71 18.82
N GLU A 23 16.49 0.99 19.78
CA GLU A 23 15.20 0.31 19.93
C GLU A 23 14.23 0.58 18.77
N TYR A 24 14.23 1.80 18.20
CA TYR A 24 13.40 2.12 17.03
C TYR A 24 13.87 1.37 15.78
N GLN A 25 15.19 1.32 15.57
CA GLN A 25 15.77 0.64 14.43
C GLN A 25 15.58 -0.89 14.55
N SER A 26 15.76 -1.46 15.74
CA SER A 26 15.47 -2.88 16.02
C SER A 26 14.02 -3.22 15.70
N ARG A 27 13.05 -2.42 16.15
CA ARG A 27 11.63 -2.66 15.86
C ARG A 27 11.29 -2.52 14.38
N THR A 28 11.90 -1.55 13.71
CA THR A 28 11.74 -1.37 12.26
C THR A 28 12.24 -2.61 11.51
N ASP A 29 13.41 -3.14 11.91
CA ASP A 29 13.99 -4.33 11.32
C ASP A 29 13.16 -5.58 11.61
N GLU A 30 12.63 -5.73 12.83
CA GLU A 30 11.69 -6.81 13.19
C GLU A 30 10.43 -6.78 12.31
N ILE A 31 9.88 -5.59 12.02
CA ILE A 31 8.72 -5.46 11.12
C ILE A 31 9.09 -5.85 9.69
N LYS A 32 10.26 -5.42 9.20
CA LYS A 32 10.74 -5.81 7.87
C LYS A 32 10.91 -7.31 7.77
N GLU A 33 11.54 -7.94 8.77
CA GLU A 33 11.72 -9.38 8.84
C GLU A 33 10.36 -10.11 8.87
N PHE A 34 9.43 -9.62 9.70
CA PHE A 34 8.07 -10.15 9.75
C PHE A 34 7.38 -10.10 8.38
N LEU A 35 7.44 -8.95 7.70
CA LEU A 35 6.81 -8.74 6.40
C LEU A 35 7.49 -9.49 5.27
N ALA A 36 8.81 -9.66 5.33
CA ALA A 36 9.58 -10.39 4.34
C ALA A 36 9.11 -11.85 4.21
N ARG A 37 8.57 -12.44 5.29
CA ARG A 37 7.96 -13.78 5.24
C ARG A 37 6.72 -13.88 4.35
N TYR A 38 6.09 -12.75 4.07
CA TYR A 38 4.90 -12.65 3.24
C TYR A 38 5.15 -11.91 1.93
N ASP A 39 6.40 -11.51 1.63
CA ASP A 39 6.79 -10.79 0.42
C ASP A 39 7.54 -11.78 -0.52
N PRO A 40 6.99 -12.12 -1.71
CA PRO A 40 5.75 -11.62 -2.30
C PRO A 40 4.49 -12.19 -1.64
N ALA A 41 3.47 -11.34 -1.51
CA ALA A 41 2.15 -11.75 -1.05
C ALA A 41 1.39 -12.30 -2.26
N ARG A 42 1.04 -13.59 -2.22
CA ARG A 42 0.42 -14.29 -3.35
C ARG A 42 -1.00 -14.76 -3.03
N ILE A 43 -1.83 -14.72 -4.05
CA ILE A 43 -3.16 -15.35 -4.10
C ILE A 43 -3.16 -16.20 -5.37
N SER A 44 -3.62 -17.44 -5.28
CA SER A 44 -3.62 -18.39 -6.40
C SER A 44 -4.93 -19.17 -6.43
N ASP A 45 -5.26 -19.68 -7.61
CA ASP A 45 -6.37 -20.62 -7.85
C ASP A 45 -7.72 -20.11 -7.32
N VAL A 46 -8.04 -18.85 -7.59
CA VAL A 46 -9.34 -18.26 -7.19
C VAL A 46 -10.33 -18.47 -8.31
N SER A 47 -11.45 -19.13 -7.99
CA SER A 47 -12.61 -19.22 -8.86
C SER A 47 -13.84 -18.73 -8.11
N LEU A 48 -14.57 -17.79 -8.69
CA LEU A 48 -15.77 -17.19 -8.13
C LEU A 48 -16.87 -17.22 -9.17
N VAL A 49 -18.04 -17.73 -8.78
CA VAL A 49 -19.26 -17.67 -9.59
C VAL A 49 -20.21 -16.68 -8.92
N LEU A 50 -20.58 -15.62 -9.64
CA LEU A 50 -21.48 -14.58 -9.18
C LEU A 50 -22.84 -14.72 -9.87
N LEU A 51 -23.89 -14.88 -9.06
CA LEU A 51 -25.30 -14.94 -9.50
C LEU A 51 -25.55 -15.97 -10.62
N ASP A 52 -24.79 -17.06 -10.62
CA ASP A 52 -24.78 -18.11 -11.65
C ASP A 52 -24.54 -17.64 -13.08
N ALA A 53 -24.13 -16.37 -13.27
CA ALA A 53 -24.07 -15.73 -14.60
C ALA A 53 -22.69 -15.18 -14.98
N VAL A 54 -21.79 -15.05 -14.00
CA VAL A 54 -20.43 -14.54 -14.20
C VAL A 54 -19.45 -15.44 -13.47
N THR A 55 -18.55 -16.06 -14.22
CA THR A 55 -17.44 -16.85 -13.70
C THR A 55 -16.16 -16.04 -13.80
N VAL A 56 -15.50 -15.82 -12.67
CA VAL A 56 -14.19 -15.17 -12.60
C VAL A 56 -13.17 -16.18 -12.12
N THR A 57 -12.12 -16.39 -12.91
CA THR A 57 -11.02 -17.30 -12.59
C THR A 57 -9.70 -16.55 -12.63
N LEU A 58 -8.93 -16.64 -11.56
CA LEU A 58 -7.60 -16.05 -11.42
C LEU A 58 -6.61 -17.17 -11.12
N ALA A 59 -5.59 -17.34 -11.97
CA ALA A 59 -4.57 -18.36 -11.75
C ALA A 59 -3.60 -17.93 -10.64
N SER A 60 -3.00 -16.74 -10.76
CA SER A 60 -2.32 -16.09 -9.63
C SER A 60 -2.29 -14.58 -9.71
N ALA A 61 -2.22 -13.95 -8.54
CA ALA A 61 -1.84 -12.56 -8.40
C ALA A 61 -0.82 -12.44 -7.27
N SER A 62 0.13 -11.52 -7.42
CA SER A 62 1.14 -11.25 -6.41
C SER A 62 1.42 -9.76 -6.27
N VAL A 63 1.81 -9.37 -5.06
CA VAL A 63 2.35 -8.05 -4.75
C VAL A 63 3.67 -8.24 -4.02
N SER A 64 4.70 -7.50 -4.41
CA SER A 64 6.06 -7.70 -3.93
C SER A 64 6.81 -6.39 -3.70
N GLY A 65 7.87 -6.45 -2.91
CA GLY A 65 8.76 -5.33 -2.61
C GLY A 65 8.36 -4.54 -1.36
N PHE A 66 7.15 -4.73 -0.83
CA PHE A 66 6.62 -3.97 0.30
C PHE A 66 7.39 -4.18 1.62
N SER A 67 8.17 -5.24 1.78
CA SER A 67 9.01 -5.44 2.96
C SER A 67 10.30 -4.61 2.94
N LYS A 68 10.64 -4.00 1.80
CA LYS A 68 11.91 -3.27 1.58
C LYS A 68 11.80 -1.78 1.86
N PHE A 69 10.84 -1.37 2.69
CA PHE A 69 10.66 0.04 3.03
C PHE A 69 11.82 0.59 3.87
N THR A 70 11.97 1.90 3.93
CA THR A 70 12.94 2.61 4.77
C THR A 70 12.31 3.86 5.39
N PHE A 71 12.95 4.36 6.45
CA PHE A 71 12.66 5.66 7.05
C PHE A 71 13.94 6.50 7.01
N PRO A 72 14.30 7.10 5.87
CA PRO A 72 15.54 7.88 5.73
C PRO A 72 15.58 9.11 6.65
N GLU A 73 14.42 9.73 6.86
CA GLU A 73 14.30 10.92 7.69
C GLU A 73 13.26 10.67 8.78
N TRP A 74 13.62 11.03 10.00
CA TRP A 74 12.76 10.89 11.16
C TRP A 74 13.20 11.86 12.27
N SER A 75 12.27 12.63 12.80
CA SER A 75 12.48 13.53 13.93
C SER A 75 11.33 13.39 14.92
N ASN A 76 11.62 13.57 16.20
CA ASN A 76 10.65 13.63 17.29
C ASN A 76 11.12 14.70 18.26
N ASP A 77 10.34 15.75 18.43
CA ASP A 77 10.64 16.88 19.33
C ASP A 77 10.00 16.73 20.72
N GLY A 78 9.31 15.62 20.97
CA GLY A 78 8.58 15.32 22.21
C GLY A 78 7.07 15.52 22.11
N GLU A 79 6.58 16.28 21.13
CA GLU A 79 5.14 16.51 20.89
C GLU A 79 4.73 16.20 19.45
N ASN A 80 5.66 16.37 18.53
CA ASN A 80 5.51 16.17 17.10
C ASN A 80 6.53 15.17 16.58
N ILE A 81 6.10 14.44 15.58
CA ILE A 81 6.93 13.52 14.84
C ILE A 81 6.82 13.89 13.37
N GLU A 82 7.97 14.01 12.72
CA GLU A 82 8.06 14.21 11.28
C GLU A 82 8.96 13.14 10.70
N GLY A 83 8.68 12.73 9.48
CA GLY A 83 9.57 11.83 8.79
C GLY A 83 9.10 11.47 7.40
N THR A 84 9.93 10.66 6.78
CA THR A 84 9.76 10.24 5.40
C THR A 84 9.79 8.72 5.38
N PHE A 85 8.73 8.11 4.88
CA PHE A 85 8.69 6.70 4.53
C PHE A 85 9.07 6.57 3.06
N GLU A 86 9.97 5.65 2.72
CA GLU A 86 10.32 5.37 1.35
C GLU A 86 10.15 3.89 1.02
N LEU A 87 9.74 3.64 -0.21
CA LEU A 87 9.67 2.32 -0.81
C LEU A 87 10.20 2.41 -2.24
N ALA A 88 11.36 1.80 -2.47
CA ALA A 88 12.05 1.90 -3.74
C ALA A 88 11.20 1.40 -4.92
N THR A 89 10.59 0.22 -4.76
CA THR A 89 9.72 -0.39 -5.78
C THR A 89 8.64 -1.21 -5.10
N LEU A 90 7.40 -1.01 -5.54
CA LEU A 90 6.27 -1.89 -5.28
C LEU A 90 5.83 -2.49 -6.61
N ALA A 91 5.93 -3.81 -6.75
CA ALA A 91 5.52 -4.51 -7.97
C ALA A 91 4.28 -5.36 -7.71
N ALA A 92 3.36 -5.38 -8.66
CA ALA A 92 2.20 -6.25 -8.69
C ALA A 92 2.20 -7.01 -10.02
N ASN A 93 1.83 -8.28 -9.96
CA ASN A 93 1.72 -9.13 -11.13
C ASN A 93 0.42 -9.94 -11.04
N VAL A 94 -0.22 -10.15 -12.18
CA VAL A 94 -1.37 -11.03 -12.35
C VAL A 94 -1.04 -12.02 -13.46
N ASP A 95 -0.90 -13.28 -13.08
CA ASP A 95 -0.79 -14.40 -14.00
C ASP A 95 -2.22 -14.88 -14.30
N SER A 96 -2.74 -14.51 -15.46
CA SER A 96 -4.05 -14.86 -15.98
C SER A 96 -5.26 -14.56 -15.07
N LEU A 97 -6.07 -13.60 -15.51
CA LEU A 97 -7.44 -13.39 -15.01
C LEU A 97 -8.41 -13.61 -16.17
N ASN A 98 -9.38 -14.51 -16.00
CA ASN A 98 -10.44 -14.78 -16.96
C ASN A 98 -11.80 -14.45 -16.36
N VAL A 99 -12.64 -13.82 -17.15
CA VAL A 99 -14.03 -13.49 -16.85
C VAL A 99 -14.88 -14.05 -17.97
N GLU A 100 -15.81 -14.93 -17.63
CA GLU A 100 -16.76 -15.53 -18.55
C GLU A 100 -18.17 -15.15 -18.10
N LEU A 101 -18.99 -14.69 -19.05
CA LEU A 101 -20.40 -14.42 -18.81
C LEU A 101 -21.25 -15.47 -19.54
N ASP A 102 -22.41 -15.79 -18.98
CA ASP A 102 -23.39 -16.71 -19.59
C ASP A 102 -23.85 -16.31 -20.99
N SER A 103 -23.71 -15.03 -21.35
CA SER A 103 -23.96 -14.52 -22.70
C SER A 103 -22.96 -15.03 -23.74
N GLY A 104 -21.91 -15.75 -23.32
CA GLY A 104 -20.80 -16.22 -24.16
C GLY A 104 -19.70 -15.17 -24.35
N LEU A 105 -19.81 -14.00 -23.71
CA LEU A 105 -18.73 -13.01 -23.71
C LEU A 105 -17.61 -13.49 -22.78
N THR A 106 -16.40 -13.54 -23.31
CA THR A 106 -15.18 -13.86 -22.54
C THR A 106 -14.25 -12.68 -22.54
N ALA A 107 -13.68 -12.37 -21.38
CA ALA A 107 -12.59 -11.41 -21.24
C ALA A 107 -11.44 -12.07 -20.48
N ALA A 108 -10.22 -11.91 -20.97
CA ALA A 108 -9.03 -12.47 -20.37
C ALA A 108 -7.94 -11.40 -20.26
N VAL A 109 -7.23 -11.40 -19.14
CA VAL A 109 -5.99 -10.65 -18.93
C VAL A 109 -4.91 -11.70 -18.77
N PRO A 110 -4.21 -12.12 -19.84
CA PRO A 110 -3.27 -13.24 -19.79
C PRO A 110 -2.08 -12.96 -18.86
N ALA A 111 -1.63 -11.72 -18.87
CA ALA A 111 -0.61 -11.20 -17.97
C ALA A 111 -0.85 -9.70 -17.77
N LEU A 112 -0.66 -9.23 -16.55
CA LEU A 112 -0.59 -7.82 -16.20
C LEU A 112 0.53 -7.65 -15.19
N ASP A 113 1.51 -6.83 -15.54
CA ASP A 113 2.59 -6.40 -14.68
C ASP A 113 2.40 -4.92 -14.37
N ALA A 114 2.58 -4.55 -13.12
CA ALA A 114 2.54 -3.16 -12.67
C ALA A 114 3.67 -2.89 -11.68
N SER A 115 4.33 -1.74 -11.80
CA SER A 115 5.28 -1.25 -10.83
C SER A 115 4.98 0.19 -10.45
N VAL A 116 5.26 0.51 -9.20
CA VAL A 116 5.36 1.88 -8.70
C VAL A 116 6.75 2.03 -8.12
N ASP A 117 7.52 2.95 -8.68
CA ASP A 117 8.90 3.19 -8.28
C ASP A 117 9.06 4.53 -7.59
N GLY A 118 9.95 4.55 -6.59
CA GLY A 118 10.23 5.71 -5.76
C GLY A 118 8.99 6.23 -5.03
N LEU A 119 8.23 5.33 -4.38
CA LEU A 119 7.13 5.74 -3.53
C LEU A 119 7.68 6.37 -2.26
N THR A 120 7.26 7.60 -1.99
CA THR A 120 7.65 8.37 -0.80
C THR A 120 6.38 8.84 -0.10
N VAL A 121 6.35 8.74 1.23
CA VAL A 121 5.30 9.34 2.06
C VAL A 121 5.95 10.22 3.10
N GLU A 122 5.81 11.53 2.92
CA GLU A 122 6.17 12.52 3.94
C GLU A 122 5.02 12.60 4.93
N PHE A 123 5.33 12.48 6.22
CA PHE A 123 4.33 12.60 7.27
C PHE A 123 4.77 13.52 8.39
N LYS A 124 3.77 14.16 8.99
CA LYS A 124 3.87 14.92 10.22
C LYS A 124 2.69 14.55 11.10
N LEU A 125 2.96 14.19 12.35
CA LEU A 125 1.93 13.86 13.32
C LEU A 125 2.21 14.53 14.65
N SER A 126 1.15 14.73 15.43
CA SER A 126 1.21 15.21 16.81
C SER A 126 0.40 14.27 17.68
N TYR A 127 0.81 14.08 18.93
CA TYR A 127 0.14 13.14 19.83
C TYR A 127 0.09 13.64 21.28
N THR A 128 -0.88 13.12 22.03
CA THR A 128 -0.91 13.20 23.50
C THR A 128 -0.44 11.87 24.08
N THR A 129 0.11 11.87 25.29
CA THR A 129 0.61 10.66 25.97
C THR A 129 -0.29 10.17 27.11
N SER A 130 -1.37 10.88 27.43
CA SER A 130 -2.30 10.52 28.51
C SER A 130 -3.71 11.05 28.23
N PRO A 131 -4.56 10.29 27.50
CA PRO A 131 -4.27 8.99 26.87
C PRO A 131 -3.41 9.12 25.61
N LEU A 132 -2.75 8.04 25.19
CA LEU A 132 -2.00 8.00 23.94
C LEU A 132 -2.93 8.16 22.73
N ARG A 133 -2.81 9.28 22.01
CA ARG A 133 -3.69 9.59 20.88
C ARG A 133 -3.05 10.56 19.90
N LEU A 134 -3.21 10.31 18.59
CA LEU A 134 -2.91 11.30 17.56
C LEU A 134 -3.93 12.45 17.61
N THR A 135 -3.41 13.67 17.72
CA THR A 135 -4.17 14.93 17.62
C THR A 135 -4.14 15.51 16.22
N SER A 136 -3.05 15.25 15.49
CA SER A 136 -2.90 15.65 14.09
C SER A 136 -2.14 14.58 13.30
N LEU A 137 -2.46 14.47 12.01
CA LEU A 137 -1.70 13.72 11.03
C LEU A 137 -1.82 14.44 9.69
N SER A 138 -0.69 14.64 9.03
CA SER A 138 -0.57 14.99 7.63
C SER A 138 0.30 13.91 6.98
N ALA A 139 -0.16 13.33 5.88
CA ALA A 139 0.58 12.35 5.11
C ALA A 139 0.42 12.65 3.62
N LEU A 140 1.52 13.01 2.96
CA LEU A 140 1.56 13.29 1.52
C LEU A 140 2.29 12.16 0.81
N LEU A 141 1.59 11.50 -0.12
CA LEU A 141 2.15 10.45 -0.95
C LEU A 141 2.66 11.04 -2.26
N GLN A 142 3.83 10.59 -2.69
CA GLN A 142 4.43 10.87 -3.98
C GLN A 142 4.99 9.58 -4.59
N VAL A 143 4.98 9.51 -5.92
CA VAL A 143 5.63 8.44 -6.70
C VAL A 143 6.52 9.06 -7.76
N LYS A 144 7.63 8.40 -8.08
CA LYS A 144 8.57 8.85 -9.13
C LYS A 144 8.22 8.29 -10.50
N ASP A 145 7.86 7.01 -10.54
CA ASP A 145 7.49 6.35 -11.77
C ASP A 145 6.37 5.33 -11.54
N VAL A 146 5.62 5.06 -12.60
CA VAL A 146 4.59 4.03 -12.64
C VAL A 146 4.68 3.35 -13.99
N SER A 147 4.76 2.03 -13.99
CA SER A 147 4.63 1.21 -15.19
C SER A 147 3.46 0.26 -15.03
N VAL A 148 2.63 0.12 -16.05
CA VAL A 148 1.63 -0.93 -16.17
C VAL A 148 1.73 -1.48 -17.58
N GLU A 149 2.02 -2.77 -17.70
CA GLU A 149 2.14 -3.48 -18.96
C GLU A 149 1.26 -4.72 -18.92
N GLY A 150 0.53 -4.98 -19.99
CA GLY A 150 -0.27 -6.19 -20.09
C GLY A 150 -1.06 -6.25 -21.38
N SER A 151 -1.94 -7.24 -21.45
CA SER A 151 -2.88 -7.35 -22.55
C SER A 151 -4.25 -7.73 -22.03
N VAL A 152 -5.29 -7.26 -22.72
CA VAL A 152 -6.68 -7.64 -22.50
C VAL A 152 -7.17 -8.28 -23.78
N LYS A 153 -7.73 -9.47 -23.66
CA LYS A 153 -8.46 -10.15 -24.72
C LYS A 153 -9.94 -10.11 -24.41
N ILE A 154 -10.76 -9.71 -25.37
CA ILE A 154 -12.22 -9.78 -25.29
C ILE A 154 -12.68 -10.58 -26.50
N ASN A 155 -13.15 -11.81 -26.27
CA ASN A 155 -13.30 -12.83 -27.30
C ASN A 155 -12.01 -12.93 -28.15
N ASP A 156 -12.12 -12.75 -29.47
CA ASP A 156 -11.00 -12.82 -30.41
C ASP A 156 -10.22 -11.49 -30.56
N LEU A 157 -10.63 -10.42 -29.89
CA LEU A 157 -9.96 -9.12 -29.95
C LEU A 157 -8.90 -9.01 -28.85
N SER A 158 -7.66 -8.71 -29.23
CA SER A 158 -6.56 -8.44 -28.29
C SER A 158 -6.20 -6.95 -28.29
N LEU A 159 -6.02 -6.38 -27.10
CA LEU A 159 -5.60 -5.01 -26.86
C LEU A 159 -4.40 -5.03 -25.93
N ASP A 160 -3.32 -4.38 -26.33
CA ASP A 160 -2.16 -4.19 -25.46
C ASP A 160 -2.36 -2.95 -24.59
N LEU A 161 -2.03 -3.08 -23.31
CA LEU A 161 -2.06 -2.00 -22.33
C LEU A 161 -0.62 -1.65 -21.98
N SER A 162 -0.27 -0.39 -22.15
CA SER A 162 0.98 0.17 -21.63
C SER A 162 0.68 1.56 -21.09
N VAL A 163 1.01 1.78 -19.82
CA VAL A 163 0.93 3.07 -19.14
C VAL A 163 2.26 3.27 -18.43
N GLY A 164 2.89 4.42 -18.65
CA GLY A 164 4.19 4.76 -18.09
C GLY A 164 4.18 6.06 -17.27
N SER A 165 5.33 6.73 -17.25
CA SER A 165 5.56 7.96 -16.49
C SER A 165 4.55 9.10 -16.74
N GLU A 166 3.81 9.08 -17.86
CA GLU A 166 2.84 10.11 -18.23
C GLU A 166 1.66 10.22 -17.25
N VAL A 167 1.39 9.19 -16.45
CA VAL A 167 0.33 9.25 -15.41
C VAL A 167 0.83 9.71 -14.05
N VAL A 168 2.15 9.79 -13.83
CA VAL A 168 2.76 10.13 -12.53
C VAL A 168 2.28 11.50 -12.05
N GLU A 169 2.28 12.51 -12.93
CA GLU A 169 1.82 13.85 -12.58
C GLU A 169 0.35 13.84 -12.13
N ARG A 170 -0.51 13.06 -12.80
CA ARG A 170 -1.92 12.93 -12.43
C ARG A 170 -2.09 12.21 -11.10
N ILE A 171 -1.28 11.17 -10.83
CA ILE A 171 -1.31 10.43 -9.57
C ILE A 171 -0.89 11.34 -8.42
N ASN A 172 0.23 12.04 -8.56
CA ASN A 172 0.76 12.95 -7.54
C ASN A 172 -0.21 14.13 -7.29
N SER A 173 -0.80 14.70 -8.35
CA SER A 173 -1.82 15.76 -8.20
C SER A 173 -3.04 15.27 -7.42
N ARG A 174 -3.56 14.07 -7.75
CA ARG A 174 -4.67 13.47 -6.99
C ARG A 174 -4.28 13.13 -5.55
N ALA A 175 -3.04 12.75 -5.30
CA ALA A 175 -2.55 12.50 -3.95
C ALA A 175 -2.57 13.77 -3.10
N VAL A 176 -2.18 14.92 -3.67
CA VAL A 176 -2.31 16.24 -3.03
C VAL A 176 -3.77 16.59 -2.75
N GLU A 177 -4.65 16.47 -3.74
CA GLU A 177 -6.09 16.74 -3.57
C GLU A 177 -6.74 15.86 -2.49
N ALA A 178 -6.29 14.60 -2.38
CA ALA A 178 -6.81 13.63 -1.41
C ALA A 178 -6.11 13.66 -0.05
N GLN A 179 -5.03 14.43 0.11
CA GLN A 179 -4.13 14.40 1.28
C GLN A 179 -4.89 14.52 2.61
N GLU A 180 -5.75 15.53 2.76
CA GLU A 180 -6.51 15.75 3.99
C GLU A 180 -7.42 14.57 4.32
N ARG A 181 -8.07 14.01 3.29
CA ARG A 181 -9.00 12.89 3.45
C ARG A 181 -8.25 11.63 3.86
N VAL A 182 -7.14 11.32 3.19
CA VAL A 182 -6.28 10.17 3.50
C VAL A 182 -5.72 10.30 4.92
N SER A 183 -5.18 11.47 5.26
CA SER A 183 -4.63 11.74 6.58
C SER A 183 -5.67 11.57 7.69
N ARG A 184 -6.91 12.02 7.47
CA ARG A 184 -8.01 11.83 8.43
C ARG A 184 -8.39 10.36 8.61
N VAL A 185 -8.43 9.59 7.52
CA VAL A 185 -8.71 8.14 7.58
C VAL A 185 -7.60 7.42 8.35
N LEU A 186 -6.34 7.72 8.03
CA LEU A 186 -5.18 7.17 8.72
C LEU A 186 -5.23 7.49 10.21
N MET A 187 -5.47 8.76 10.57
CA MET A 187 -5.57 9.20 11.96
C MET A 187 -6.66 8.44 12.73
N ASN A 188 -7.83 8.22 12.12
CA ASN A 188 -8.91 7.46 12.73
C ASN A 188 -8.53 6.00 12.97
N VAL A 189 -7.85 5.37 12.00
CA VAL A 189 -7.41 3.98 12.12
C VAL A 189 -6.33 3.86 13.18
N VAL A 190 -5.31 4.73 13.18
CA VAL A 190 -4.24 4.72 14.19
C VAL A 190 -4.83 4.94 15.58
N ASN A 191 -5.68 5.95 15.78
CA ASN A 191 -6.30 6.20 17.08
C ASN A 191 -7.16 5.02 17.58
N ARG A 192 -7.82 4.30 16.67
CA ARG A 192 -8.56 3.08 17.04
C ARG A 192 -7.64 1.96 17.50
N ILE A 193 -6.44 1.84 16.92
CA ILE A 193 -5.43 0.88 17.36
C ILE A 193 -4.84 1.32 18.70
N LEU A 194 -4.47 2.60 18.84
CA LEU A 194 -3.89 3.14 20.07
C LEU A 194 -4.83 2.97 21.27
N ALA A 195 -6.14 3.21 21.11
CA ALA A 195 -7.12 3.00 22.18
C ALA A 195 -7.27 1.53 22.63
N ILE A 196 -6.79 0.56 21.83
CA ILE A 196 -6.73 -0.85 22.24
C ILE A 196 -5.44 -1.14 23.02
N VAL A 197 -4.35 -0.48 22.63
CA VAL A 197 -3.01 -0.69 23.21
C VAL A 197 -2.82 0.10 24.51
N ASP A 198 -3.41 1.29 24.60
CA ASP A 198 -3.37 2.21 25.75
C ASP A 198 -4.78 2.83 25.96
N PRO A 199 -5.67 2.14 26.68
CA PRO A 199 -7.09 2.49 26.82
C PRO A 199 -7.37 3.71 27.72
#